data_AF-A0A5K3EU17-F1
#
_entry.id   AF-A0A5K3EU17-F1
#
_cell.length_a   1.000
_cell.length_b   1.000
_cell.length_c   1.000
_cell.angle_alpha   90.00
_cell.angle_beta   90.00
_cell.angle_gamma   90.00
#
_symmetry.space_group_name_H-M   'P 1'
#
loop_
_entity.id
_entity.type
_entity.pdbx_description
1 polymer ?
#
loop_
_entity_poly.entity_id
_entity_poly.type
_entity_poly.pdbx_seq_one_letter_code
_entity_poly.pdbx_strand_id
1 'polypeptide(L)'
;MRRMTPQASLWPSYLDLTDCPYFWPYCSQPLYATGFPVVVNVTIINSMGVYGRVVDTPVYHPYVNRNGLWLDVGVTFSRDLWPWTGHLALHLAVRDAPDAAFFDGIAEGYVSLKVESIESSTKTTLSTELKLPIRVKIAPTPKRQRRILIDYFHNIRYPSAYVPGDDLTKISGPLDWLGDHIHTNLRGLYQPLRQLGYFVEVLQKPLTCFNASNYGTLMIIDPEDEFAPNEIKKVHTDVHKRGLSLVVFAGWFNASVQEALKFYDANTKRLWVPITGGSNIPALNDLLSPFAIKFADNIVGGSFKVGDFYGMCFNILQSSSNSLH
;
A
#
# COMPACT_ATOMS: atom_id res chain seq x y z
N MET A 1 24.07 7.35 -37.09
CA MET A 1 23.30 6.66 -36.04
C MET A 1 24.21 5.65 -35.37
N ARG A 2 24.41 5.74 -34.05
CA ARG A 2 25.21 4.77 -33.30
C ARG A 2 24.33 3.52 -33.11
N ARG A 3 24.72 2.38 -33.70
CA ARG A 3 24.00 1.12 -33.57
C ARG A 3 24.12 0.67 -32.11
N MET A 4 23.02 0.63 -31.38
CA MET A 4 23.00 0.16 -30.00
C MET A 4 23.20 -1.36 -30.00
N THR A 5 24.13 -1.84 -29.19
CA THR A 5 24.30 -3.28 -28.96
C THR A 5 23.13 -3.78 -28.10
N PRO A 6 22.38 -4.80 -28.53
CA PRO A 6 21.31 -5.38 -27.73
C PRO A 6 21.82 -5.82 -26.36
N GLN A 7 21.14 -5.38 -25.30
CA GLN A 7 21.50 -5.69 -23.92
C GLN A 7 20.27 -5.68 -23.01
N ALA A 8 20.39 -6.29 -21.83
CA ALA A 8 19.40 -6.09 -20.79
C ALA A 8 19.57 -4.72 -20.11
N SER A 9 18.51 -4.20 -19.49
CA SER A 9 18.54 -2.96 -18.71
C SER A 9 17.48 -3.00 -17.60
N LEU A 10 17.61 -2.10 -16.64
CA LEU A 10 16.68 -1.92 -15.53
C LEU A 10 15.96 -0.59 -15.65
N TRP A 11 14.67 -0.60 -15.37
CA TRP A 11 13.85 0.61 -15.28
C TRP A 11 13.05 0.63 -13.98
N PRO A 12 13.30 1.60 -13.07
CA PRO A 12 14.37 2.60 -13.13
C PRO A 12 15.77 1.97 -13.05
N SER A 13 16.81 2.69 -13.50
CA SER A 13 18.19 2.21 -13.52
C SER A 13 18.93 2.34 -12.18
N TYR A 14 18.32 3.02 -11.22
CA TYR A 14 18.78 3.19 -9.84
C TYR A 14 17.57 3.41 -8.94
N LEU A 15 17.76 3.26 -7.63
CA LEU A 15 16.79 3.61 -6.60
C LEU A 15 17.41 4.60 -5.63
N ASP A 16 16.96 5.85 -5.66
CA ASP A 16 17.36 6.87 -4.69
C ASP A 16 16.14 7.38 -3.92
N LEU A 17 15.84 6.74 -2.79
CA LEU A 17 14.74 7.11 -1.92
C LEU A 17 15.01 8.43 -1.16
N THR A 18 16.07 9.17 -1.51
CA THR A 18 16.32 10.53 -1.02
C THR A 18 15.95 11.60 -2.06
N ASP A 19 15.70 11.21 -3.30
CA ASP A 19 15.35 12.12 -4.39
C ASP A 19 13.82 12.31 -4.49
N CYS A 20 13.35 13.43 -3.97
CA CYS A 20 11.97 13.91 -4.13
C CYS A 20 11.90 15.07 -5.13
N PRO A 21 10.89 15.12 -6.02
CA PRO A 21 9.69 14.28 -6.04
C PRO A 21 9.81 13.00 -6.88
N TYR A 22 10.98 12.70 -7.44
CA TYR A 22 11.11 11.63 -8.44
C TYR A 22 10.76 10.24 -7.90
N PHE A 23 11.22 9.89 -6.69
CA PHE A 23 10.86 8.64 -6.00
C PHE A 23 9.70 8.78 -5.02
N TRP A 24 8.80 9.74 -5.20
CA TRP A 24 7.55 9.76 -4.44
C TRP A 24 6.73 8.49 -4.74
N PRO A 25 6.14 7.80 -3.74
CA PRO A 25 6.04 8.16 -2.33
C PRO A 25 7.20 7.68 -1.46
N TYR A 26 8.14 6.89 -1.97
CA TYR A 26 9.22 6.31 -1.15
C TYR A 26 10.16 7.33 -0.53
N CYS A 27 10.35 8.48 -1.18
CA CYS A 27 11.23 9.55 -0.67
C CYS A 27 10.60 10.42 0.44
N SER A 28 9.30 10.25 0.70
CA SER A 28 8.49 11.05 1.63
C SER A 28 8.79 10.79 3.12
N GLN A 29 9.34 9.61 3.41
CA GLN A 29 9.49 9.08 4.75
C GLN A 29 10.75 8.21 4.79
N PRO A 30 11.67 8.46 5.74
CA PRO A 30 12.83 7.60 5.90
C PRO A 30 12.42 6.22 6.43
N LEU A 31 13.22 5.20 6.14
CA LEU A 31 13.05 3.89 6.77
C LEU A 31 13.58 3.91 8.20
N TYR A 32 13.16 2.95 9.01
CA TYR A 32 13.61 2.80 10.39
C TYR A 32 13.40 1.36 10.86
N ALA A 33 14.13 0.95 11.90
CA ALA A 33 14.02 -0.40 12.45
C ALA A 33 12.61 -0.65 13.00
N THR A 34 12.09 -1.88 12.84
CA THR A 34 10.70 -2.30 13.15
C THR A 34 9.59 -1.72 12.26
N GLY A 35 9.93 -0.94 11.23
CA GLY A 35 8.98 -0.53 10.18
C GLY A 35 8.73 -1.67 9.18
N PHE A 36 7.57 -1.63 8.51
CA PHE A 36 7.28 -2.55 7.41
C PHE A 36 8.23 -2.33 6.23
N PRO A 37 8.58 -3.40 5.48
CA PRO A 37 9.40 -3.27 4.29
C PRO A 37 8.69 -2.43 3.24
N VAL A 38 9.44 -1.52 2.62
CA VAL A 38 9.00 -0.81 1.43
C VAL A 38 9.28 -1.66 0.21
N VAL A 39 8.25 -1.92 -0.60
CA VAL A 39 8.39 -2.70 -1.83
C VAL A 39 8.52 -1.76 -3.04
N VAL A 40 9.60 -1.91 -3.79
CA VAL A 40 9.86 -1.16 -5.03
C VAL A 40 9.98 -2.14 -6.20
N ASN A 41 9.15 -1.97 -7.22
CA ASN A 41 9.19 -2.78 -8.43
C ASN A 41 10.09 -2.13 -9.48
N VAL A 42 11.00 -2.92 -10.03
CA VAL A 42 11.90 -2.56 -11.13
C VAL A 42 11.61 -3.49 -12.29
N THR A 43 11.46 -2.92 -13.47
CA THR A 43 11.27 -3.68 -14.71
C THR A 43 12.63 -4.07 -15.28
N ILE A 44 12.80 -5.37 -15.54
CA ILE A 44 13.91 -5.89 -16.32
C ILE A 44 13.47 -5.83 -17.79
N ILE A 45 14.22 -5.11 -18.62
CA ILE A 45 13.97 -5.00 -20.06
C ILE A 45 15.09 -5.73 -20.79
N ASN A 46 14.72 -6.73 -21.59
CA ASN A 46 15.61 -7.54 -22.40
C ASN A 46 15.46 -7.17 -23.88
N SER A 47 16.45 -6.47 -24.44
CA SER A 47 16.48 -6.15 -25.87
C SER A 47 17.26 -7.16 -26.73
N MET A 48 17.88 -8.17 -26.11
CA MET A 48 18.70 -9.17 -26.79
C MET A 48 17.87 -10.18 -27.60
N GLY A 49 16.66 -10.50 -27.14
CA GLY A 49 15.77 -11.46 -27.79
C GLY A 49 14.39 -11.51 -27.11
N VAL A 50 13.43 -12.21 -27.71
CA VAL A 50 12.04 -12.30 -27.18
C VAL A 50 11.99 -12.99 -25.82
N TYR A 51 12.82 -14.01 -25.64
CA TYR A 51 12.96 -14.75 -24.40
C TYR A 51 14.31 -14.44 -23.75
N GLY A 52 14.29 -14.11 -22.47
CA GLY A 52 15.48 -14.00 -21.64
C GLY A 52 15.31 -14.76 -20.32
N ARG A 53 16.41 -15.00 -19.62
CA ARG A 53 16.40 -15.65 -18.32
C ARG A 53 17.36 -14.94 -17.37
N VAL A 54 16.92 -14.77 -16.12
CA VAL A 54 17.79 -14.41 -15.00
C VAL A 54 18.48 -15.69 -14.54
N VAL A 55 19.80 -15.74 -14.70
CA VAL A 55 20.60 -16.98 -14.53
C VAL A 55 20.68 -17.38 -13.06
N ASP A 56 21.11 -16.42 -12.24
CA ASP A 56 21.36 -16.60 -10.82
C ASP A 56 20.39 -15.77 -9.98
N THR A 57 20.23 -16.14 -8.71
CA THR A 57 19.47 -15.33 -7.75
C THR A 57 20.14 -13.96 -7.61
N PRO A 58 19.41 -12.84 -7.78
CA PRO A 58 19.96 -11.51 -7.54
C PRO A 58 20.49 -11.38 -6.11
N VAL A 59 21.63 -10.71 -5.96
CA VAL A 59 22.33 -10.58 -4.67
C VAL A 59 22.44 -9.12 -4.29
N TYR A 60 22.12 -8.80 -3.04
CA TYR A 60 22.37 -7.49 -2.45
C TYR A 60 23.80 -7.38 -1.94
N HIS A 61 24.48 -6.30 -2.31
CA HIS A 61 25.84 -5.96 -1.91
C HIS A 61 25.82 -4.65 -1.12
N PRO A 62 25.96 -4.71 0.21
CA PRO A 62 26.00 -3.50 1.03
C PRO A 62 27.33 -2.77 0.89
N TYR A 63 27.30 -1.44 0.79
CA TYR A 63 28.52 -0.64 0.93
C TYR A 63 28.87 -0.46 2.40
N VAL A 64 29.87 -1.20 2.89
CA VAL A 64 30.30 -1.19 4.31
C VAL A 64 30.64 0.23 4.78
N ASN A 65 31.39 0.99 3.99
CA ASN A 65 31.78 2.37 4.32
C ASN A 65 30.64 3.40 4.17
N ARG A 66 29.46 2.97 3.70
CA ARG A 66 28.27 3.81 3.51
C ARG A 66 27.04 3.19 4.17
N ASN A 67 27.24 2.55 5.32
CA ASN A 67 26.18 2.08 6.20
C ASN A 67 25.20 1.06 5.56
N GLY A 68 25.58 0.43 4.43
CA GLY A 68 24.71 -0.53 3.73
C GLY A 68 24.35 -1.75 4.57
N LEU A 69 25.14 -2.07 5.60
CA LEU A 69 24.88 -3.17 6.53
C LEU A 69 23.63 -2.98 7.39
N TRP A 70 23.09 -1.75 7.49
CA TRP A 70 21.82 -1.49 8.16
C TRP A 70 20.60 -1.83 7.31
N LEU A 71 20.76 -1.98 6.00
CA LEU A 71 19.68 -2.35 5.10
C LEU A 71 19.54 -3.87 5.04
N ASP A 72 18.31 -4.33 5.19
CA ASP A 72 17.89 -5.67 4.85
C ASP A 72 17.11 -5.61 3.53
N VAL A 73 17.65 -6.24 2.50
CA VAL A 73 17.13 -6.16 1.13
C VAL A 73 16.72 -7.54 0.66
N GLY A 74 15.42 -7.81 0.69
CA GLY A 74 14.82 -8.97 0.08
C GLY A 74 14.59 -8.76 -1.42
N VAL A 75 14.67 -9.83 -2.20
CA VAL A 75 14.43 -9.76 -3.66
C VAL A 75 13.44 -10.84 -4.08
N THR A 76 12.44 -10.44 -4.85
CA THR A 76 11.55 -11.34 -5.60
C THR A 76 11.67 -10.99 -7.08
N PHE A 77 11.81 -11.98 -7.95
CA PHE A 77 12.06 -11.71 -9.36
C PHE A 77 11.44 -12.78 -10.26
N SER A 78 11.24 -12.40 -11.51
CA SER A 78 10.87 -13.34 -12.58
C SER A 78 12.12 -14.00 -13.15
N ARG A 79 12.18 -15.32 -13.07
CA ARG A 79 13.29 -16.11 -13.63
C ARG A 79 13.28 -16.04 -15.15
N ASP A 80 12.10 -16.15 -15.76
CA ASP A 80 11.91 -16.10 -17.21
C ASP A 80 11.34 -14.74 -17.61
N LEU A 81 11.93 -14.13 -18.65
CA LEU A 81 11.53 -12.84 -19.21
C LEU A 81 10.78 -13.08 -20.52
N TRP A 82 9.47 -12.88 -20.51
CA TRP A 82 8.63 -13.10 -21.69
C TRP A 82 7.34 -12.27 -21.67
N PRO A 83 7.02 -11.53 -22.76
CA PRO A 83 7.90 -11.22 -23.89
C PRO A 83 8.79 -10.01 -23.54
N TRP A 84 10.10 -10.13 -23.75
CA TRP A 84 11.15 -9.09 -23.53
C TRP A 84 11.27 -8.50 -22.12
N THR A 85 10.36 -8.77 -21.19
CA THR A 85 10.30 -8.09 -19.90
C THR A 85 10.08 -9.04 -18.75
N GLY A 86 10.48 -8.60 -17.56
CA GLY A 86 10.15 -9.23 -16.29
C GLY A 86 10.21 -8.21 -15.16
N HIS A 87 9.89 -8.65 -13.96
CA HIS A 87 9.95 -7.86 -12.73
C HIS A 87 11.12 -8.29 -11.83
N LEU A 88 11.62 -7.30 -11.09
CA LEU A 88 12.51 -7.38 -9.95
C LEU A 88 11.89 -6.52 -8.84
N ALA A 89 11.26 -7.15 -7.86
CA ALA A 89 10.70 -6.50 -6.68
C ALA A 89 11.71 -6.52 -5.53
N LEU A 90 12.05 -5.34 -5.02
CA LEU A 90 12.94 -5.17 -3.88
C LEU A 90 12.12 -4.86 -2.64
N HIS A 91 12.37 -5.62 -1.57
CA HIS A 91 11.78 -5.42 -0.24
C HIS A 91 12.84 -4.77 0.63
N LEU A 92 12.74 -3.45 0.82
CA LEU A 92 13.70 -2.64 1.55
C LEU A 92 13.24 -2.46 3.00
N ALA A 93 14.00 -2.98 3.95
CA ALA A 93 13.77 -2.79 5.37
C ALA A 93 15.07 -2.37 6.08
N VAL A 94 14.93 -1.88 7.31
CA VAL A 94 16.07 -1.65 8.19
C VAL A 94 16.20 -2.86 9.09
N ARG A 95 17.42 -3.38 9.23
CA ARG A 95 17.72 -4.52 10.08
C ARG A 95 17.22 -4.26 11.50
N ASP A 96 16.55 -5.26 12.07
CA ASP A 96 16.07 -5.21 13.45
C ASP A 96 17.23 -5.47 14.44
N ALA A 97 18.02 -4.43 14.69
CA ALA A 97 19.15 -4.44 15.62
C ALA A 97 19.11 -3.20 16.53
N PRO A 98 19.56 -3.32 17.80
CA PRO A 98 19.55 -2.19 18.74
C PRO A 98 20.25 -0.94 18.19
N ASP A 99 21.41 -1.11 17.56
CA ASP A 99 22.19 0.00 17.00
C ASP A 99 21.48 0.65 15.79
N ALA A 100 20.79 -0.15 14.98
CA ALA A 100 20.03 0.33 13.82
C ALA A 100 18.81 1.17 14.25
N ALA A 101 18.23 0.90 15.42
CA ALA A 101 17.09 1.64 15.94
C ALA A 101 17.41 3.10 16.30
N PHE A 102 18.67 3.42 16.58
CA PHE A 102 19.14 4.79 16.88
C PHE A 102 19.88 5.45 15.73
N PHE A 103 20.09 4.74 14.62
CA PHE A 103 20.83 5.25 13.48
C PHE A 103 20.05 6.34 12.74
N ASP A 104 20.74 7.44 12.42
CA ASP A 104 20.24 8.51 11.55
C ASP A 104 21.29 8.76 10.46
N GLY A 105 20.90 8.57 9.20
CA GLY A 105 21.82 8.77 8.09
C GLY A 105 21.38 8.13 6.80
N ILE A 106 22.32 8.06 5.85
CA ILE A 106 22.10 7.45 4.55
C ILE A 106 22.78 6.09 4.54
N ALA A 107 22.05 5.09 4.05
CA ALA A 107 22.56 3.76 3.76
C ALA A 107 22.53 3.49 2.26
N GLU A 108 23.61 2.89 1.75
CA GLU A 108 23.79 2.63 0.32
C GLU A 108 24.26 1.20 0.04
N GLY A 109 23.90 0.70 -1.12
CA GLY A 109 24.37 -0.57 -1.65
C GLY A 109 23.92 -0.75 -3.09
N TYR A 110 24.00 -1.97 -3.60
CA TYR A 110 23.43 -2.30 -4.91
C TYR A 110 22.97 -3.75 -4.99
N VAL A 111 22.01 -4.03 -5.87
CA VAL A 111 21.65 -5.40 -6.24
C VAL A 111 22.25 -5.74 -7.58
N SER A 112 22.91 -6.90 -7.67
CA SER A 112 23.45 -7.42 -8.93
C SER A 112 22.60 -8.58 -9.46
N LEU A 113 22.38 -8.62 -10.77
CA LEU A 113 21.77 -9.74 -11.46
C LEU A 113 22.39 -9.95 -12.85
N LYS A 114 22.27 -11.16 -13.38
CA LYS A 114 22.76 -11.53 -14.71
C LYS A 114 21.60 -12.02 -15.57
N VAL A 115 21.43 -11.40 -16.74
CA VAL A 115 20.41 -11.76 -17.72
C VAL A 115 21.08 -12.38 -18.94
N GLU A 116 20.58 -13.52 -19.38
CA GLU A 116 21.00 -14.19 -20.61
C GLU A 116 19.84 -14.32 -21.59
N SER A 117 20.13 -14.20 -22.87
CA SER A 117 19.14 -14.32 -23.95
C SER A 117 19.83 -14.73 -25.24
N ILE A 118 19.08 -15.37 -26.13
CA ILE A 118 19.58 -15.77 -27.45
C ILE A 118 19.21 -14.70 -28.46
N GLU A 119 20.22 -14.14 -29.13
CA GLU A 119 20.01 -13.14 -30.16
C GLU A 119 19.35 -13.77 -31.40
N SER A 120 18.24 -13.19 -31.86
CA SER A 120 17.45 -13.78 -32.96
C SER A 120 18.17 -13.82 -34.30
N SER A 121 19.11 -12.89 -34.54
CA SER A 121 19.85 -12.77 -35.81
C SER A 121 21.06 -13.70 -35.86
N THR A 122 21.89 -13.72 -34.82
CA THR A 122 23.16 -14.45 -34.79
C THR A 122 23.04 -15.82 -34.13
N LYS A 123 21.93 -16.10 -33.43
CA LYS A 123 21.72 -17.28 -32.58
C LYS A 123 22.80 -17.46 -31.51
N THR A 124 23.51 -16.39 -31.16
CA THR A 124 24.49 -16.39 -30.08
C THR A 124 23.83 -16.10 -28.74
N THR A 125 24.40 -16.64 -27.67
CA THR A 125 23.95 -16.31 -26.32
C THR A 125 24.60 -14.99 -25.91
N LEU A 126 23.78 -13.97 -25.71
CA LEU A 126 24.19 -12.70 -25.13
C LEU A 126 23.94 -12.72 -23.63
N SER A 127 24.86 -12.12 -22.88
CA SER A 127 24.75 -11.97 -21.44
C SER A 127 24.99 -10.52 -21.04
N THR A 128 24.18 -10.03 -20.12
CA THR A 128 24.33 -8.69 -19.54
C THR A 128 24.33 -8.81 -18.02
N GLU A 129 25.39 -8.31 -17.39
CA GLU A 129 25.42 -8.08 -15.94
C GLU A 129 24.83 -6.71 -15.62
N LEU A 130 23.88 -6.68 -14.70
CA LEU A 130 23.17 -5.49 -14.28
C LEU A 130 23.46 -5.21 -12.82
N LYS A 131 23.62 -3.92 -12.49
CA LYS A 131 23.75 -3.43 -11.13
C LYS A 131 22.71 -2.34 -10.91
N LEU A 132 21.91 -2.49 -9.86
CA LEU A 132 20.92 -1.52 -9.43
C LEU A 132 21.41 -0.83 -8.15
N PRO A 133 21.92 0.41 -8.21
CA PRO A 133 22.28 1.17 -7.04
C PRO A 133 21.06 1.47 -6.18
N ILE A 134 21.22 1.41 -4.85
CA ILE A 134 20.20 1.67 -3.84
C ILE A 134 20.75 2.69 -2.86
N ARG A 135 19.98 3.75 -2.62
CA ARG A 135 20.26 4.79 -1.63
C ARG A 135 19.00 5.10 -0.85
N VAL A 136 19.10 5.02 0.48
CA VAL A 136 17.94 5.15 1.38
C VAL A 136 18.32 5.99 2.58
N LYS A 137 17.42 6.89 3.00
CA LYS A 137 17.53 7.57 4.30
C LYS A 137 16.94 6.70 5.40
N ILE A 138 17.74 6.44 6.43
CA ILE A 138 17.32 5.78 7.66
C ILE A 138 17.22 6.84 8.75
N ALA A 139 16.17 6.76 9.56
CA ALA A 139 15.99 7.58 10.74
C ALA A 139 15.85 6.70 11.99
N PRO A 140 16.05 7.27 13.19
CA PRO A 140 15.81 6.56 14.44
C PRO A 140 14.35 6.09 14.52
N THR A 141 14.12 4.94 15.13
CA THR A 141 12.78 4.38 15.27
C THR A 141 11.85 5.40 15.94
N PRO A 142 10.77 5.83 15.26
CA PRO A 142 9.86 6.83 15.80
C PRO A 142 9.18 6.33 17.07
N LYS A 143 8.88 7.26 17.98
CA LYS A 143 8.05 6.96 19.15
C LYS A 143 6.73 6.35 18.70
N ARG A 144 6.25 5.35 19.44
CA ARG A 144 5.00 4.64 19.19
C ARG A 144 3.83 5.58 18.88
N GLN A 145 3.65 6.65 19.64
CA GLN A 145 2.53 7.60 19.49
C GLN A 145 2.56 8.38 18.16
N ARG A 146 3.70 8.38 17.46
CA ARG A 146 3.85 9.00 16.14
C ARG A 146 3.68 8.01 14.99
N ARG A 147 3.47 6.72 15.26
CA ARG A 147 3.33 5.68 14.23
C ARG A 147 1.86 5.32 14.03
N ILE A 148 1.40 5.53 12.81
CA ILE A 148 0.05 5.22 12.34
C ILE A 148 0.17 4.05 11.34
N LEU A 149 -0.54 2.98 11.62
CA LEU A 149 -0.71 1.87 10.69
C LEU A 149 -2.05 2.04 9.99
N ILE A 150 -2.05 1.98 8.67
CA ILE A 150 -3.26 1.99 7.85
C ILE A 150 -3.49 0.58 7.32
N ASP A 151 -4.70 0.07 7.52
CA ASP A 151 -5.14 -1.16 6.88
C ASP A 151 -5.45 -0.89 5.41
N TYR A 152 -4.80 -1.65 4.52
CA TYR A 152 -5.08 -1.67 3.08
C TYR A 152 -5.37 -3.11 2.61
N PHE A 153 -5.27 -4.09 3.51
CA PHE A 153 -5.48 -5.49 3.15
C PHE A 153 -6.94 -5.78 2.85
N HIS A 154 -7.84 -5.11 3.58
CA HIS A 154 -9.29 -5.22 3.41
C HIS A 154 -9.85 -4.22 2.39
N ASN A 155 -8.99 -3.60 1.58
CA ASN A 155 -9.43 -2.76 0.47
C ASN A 155 -9.46 -3.54 -0.85
N ILE A 156 -10.43 -3.23 -1.71
CA ILE A 156 -10.50 -3.76 -3.07
C ILE A 156 -9.27 -3.29 -3.87
N ARG A 157 -8.64 -4.24 -4.58
CA ARG A 157 -7.53 -3.93 -5.48
C ARG A 157 -8.07 -3.47 -6.83
N TYR A 158 -7.83 -2.23 -7.19
CA TYR A 158 -8.22 -1.70 -8.49
C TYR A 158 -7.22 -2.08 -9.60
N PRO A 159 -7.68 -2.30 -10.85
CA PRO A 159 -9.06 -2.44 -11.28
C PRO A 159 -9.50 -3.91 -11.24
N SER A 160 -10.35 -4.30 -10.30
CA SER A 160 -10.87 -5.68 -10.23
C SER A 160 -12.35 -5.79 -10.56
N ALA A 161 -13.14 -4.71 -10.44
CA ALA A 161 -14.60 -4.77 -10.54
C ALA A 161 -15.27 -3.41 -10.82
N TYR A 162 -16.60 -3.45 -11.01
CA TYR A 162 -17.46 -2.26 -11.01
C TYR A 162 -17.70 -1.81 -9.56
N VAL A 163 -17.01 -0.73 -9.17
CA VAL A 163 -17.20 -0.05 -7.89
C VAL A 163 -17.77 1.34 -8.21
N PRO A 164 -18.97 1.67 -7.72
CA PRO A 164 -19.55 2.98 -7.94
C PRO A 164 -18.76 4.03 -7.17
N GLY A 165 -18.65 5.25 -7.70
CA GLY A 165 -18.00 6.36 -7.01
C GLY A 165 -18.76 6.79 -5.74
N ASP A 166 -18.03 7.38 -4.79
CA ASP A 166 -18.58 7.82 -3.50
C ASP A 166 -19.59 8.96 -3.62
N ASP A 167 -19.42 9.80 -4.64
CA ASP A 167 -20.29 10.93 -4.92
C ASP A 167 -21.50 10.49 -5.74
N LEU A 168 -22.52 9.99 -5.04
CA LEU A 168 -23.80 9.56 -5.62
C LEU A 168 -24.55 10.67 -6.38
N THR A 169 -24.14 11.94 -6.23
CA THR A 169 -24.74 13.07 -6.98
C THR A 169 -24.17 13.21 -8.39
N LYS A 170 -23.00 12.62 -8.66
CA LYS A 170 -22.37 12.63 -9.98
C LYS A 170 -22.82 11.44 -10.81
N ILE A 171 -23.63 11.75 -11.82
CA ILE A 171 -24.12 10.78 -12.80
C ILE A 171 -23.06 10.47 -13.87
N SER A 172 -22.12 11.40 -14.11
CA SER A 172 -21.03 11.24 -15.09
C SER A 172 -19.78 10.65 -14.44
N GLY A 173 -19.25 9.56 -15.02
CA GLY A 173 -18.09 8.86 -14.47
C GLY A 173 -18.43 8.10 -13.18
N PRO A 174 -19.42 7.20 -13.20
CA PRO A 174 -19.97 6.57 -12.00
C PRO A 174 -19.03 5.56 -11.36
N LEU A 175 -17.86 5.33 -11.94
CA LEU A 175 -16.90 4.33 -11.48
C LEU A 175 -15.84 5.01 -10.62
N ASP A 176 -15.45 4.37 -9.52
CA ASP A 176 -14.18 4.70 -8.87
C ASP A 176 -13.03 4.00 -9.60
N TRP A 177 -12.00 4.77 -9.94
CA TRP A 177 -10.80 4.30 -10.63
C TRP A 177 -9.53 4.54 -9.80
N LEU A 178 -9.60 5.35 -8.73
CA LEU A 178 -8.41 5.89 -8.08
C LEU A 178 -7.94 5.10 -6.86
N GLY A 179 -8.81 4.24 -6.31
CA GLY A 179 -8.53 3.32 -5.22
C GLY A 179 -8.03 3.97 -3.93
N ASP A 180 -8.29 3.33 -2.80
CA ASP A 180 -8.15 3.98 -1.49
C ASP A 180 -6.76 3.82 -0.87
N HIS A 181 -5.73 4.07 -1.69
CA HIS A 181 -4.36 4.11 -1.20
C HIS A 181 -4.03 5.48 -0.60
N ILE A 182 -3.33 5.48 0.55
CA ILE A 182 -2.85 6.67 1.25
C ILE A 182 -1.98 7.62 0.39
N HIS A 183 -1.43 7.13 -0.73
CA HIS A 183 -0.55 7.90 -1.61
C HIS A 183 -1.26 8.37 -2.89
N THR A 184 -2.50 7.92 -3.15
CA THR A 184 -3.33 8.28 -4.30
C THR A 184 -4.56 9.08 -3.84
N ASN A 185 -5.73 8.46 -3.70
CA ASN A 185 -7.00 9.10 -3.34
C ASN A 185 -6.91 9.82 -1.99
N LEU A 186 -6.22 9.20 -1.03
CA LEU A 186 -6.06 9.69 0.32
C LEU A 186 -4.78 10.53 0.53
N ARG A 187 -4.15 11.01 -0.55
CA ARG A 187 -2.95 11.89 -0.46
C ARG A 187 -3.21 13.14 0.38
N GLY A 188 -4.44 13.68 0.31
CA GLY A 188 -4.87 14.84 1.11
C GLY A 188 -4.86 14.58 2.63
N LEU A 189 -4.99 13.32 3.05
CA LEU A 189 -4.81 12.91 4.45
C LEU A 189 -3.33 12.66 4.77
N TYR A 190 -2.59 12.04 3.86
CA TYR A 190 -1.17 11.71 4.05
C TYR A 190 -0.29 12.92 4.30
N GLN A 191 -0.42 13.96 3.46
CA GLN A 191 0.48 15.12 3.52
C GLN A 191 0.41 15.85 4.86
N PRO A 192 -0.78 16.19 5.41
CA PRO A 192 -0.90 16.77 6.75
C PRO A 192 -0.34 15.86 7.85
N LEU A 193 -0.59 14.54 7.81
CA LEU A 193 -0.05 13.62 8.82
C LEU A 193 1.48 13.65 8.83
N ARG A 194 2.12 13.63 7.66
CA ARG A 194 3.58 13.74 7.54
C ARG A 194 4.09 15.10 8.01
N GLN A 195 3.41 16.20 7.68
CA GLN A 195 3.77 17.55 8.14
C GLN A 195 3.69 17.69 9.68
N LEU A 196 2.75 16.99 10.31
CA LEU A 196 2.61 16.92 11.77
C LEU A 196 3.63 15.98 12.44
N GLY A 197 4.49 15.31 11.66
CA GLY A 197 5.54 14.42 12.15
C GLY A 197 5.07 12.99 12.44
N TYR A 198 3.90 12.57 11.93
CA TYR A 198 3.47 11.17 12.03
C TYR A 198 4.11 10.32 10.95
N PHE A 199 4.56 9.13 11.31
CA PHE A 199 5.01 8.09 10.39
C PHE A 199 3.82 7.21 10.03
N VAL A 200 3.59 7.07 8.73
CA VAL A 200 2.43 6.35 8.20
C VAL A 200 2.94 5.11 7.48
N GLU A 201 2.43 3.95 7.86
CA GLU A 201 2.76 2.67 7.27
C GLU A 201 1.48 2.01 6.74
N VAL A 202 1.60 1.24 5.66
CA VAL A 202 0.47 0.58 4.99
C VAL A 202 0.59 -0.93 5.19
N LEU A 203 -0.42 -1.52 5.83
CA LEU A 203 -0.51 -2.95 6.05
C LEU A 203 -1.21 -3.61 4.85
N GLN A 204 -0.49 -4.49 4.15
CA GLN A 204 -1.02 -5.28 3.02
C GLN A 204 -1.17 -6.77 3.39
N LYS A 205 -1.37 -7.05 4.68
CA LYS A 205 -1.49 -8.39 5.26
C LYS A 205 -2.62 -8.39 6.29
N PRO A 206 -3.13 -9.57 6.69
CA PRO A 206 -4.10 -9.66 7.77
C PRO A 206 -3.65 -8.89 9.02
N LEU A 207 -4.60 -8.32 9.76
CA LEU A 207 -4.38 -7.56 11.00
C LEU A 207 -3.67 -8.40 12.07
N THR A 208 -3.72 -9.73 11.97
CA THR A 208 -2.94 -10.64 12.82
C THR A 208 -1.42 -10.52 12.65
N CYS A 209 -0.92 -10.01 11.53
CA CYS A 209 0.50 -10.01 11.20
C CYS A 209 1.31 -8.85 11.80
N PHE A 210 0.68 -7.79 12.30
CA PHE A 210 1.41 -6.64 12.86
C PHE A 210 1.52 -6.70 14.38
N ASN A 211 2.62 -6.17 14.93
CA ASN A 211 2.81 -6.01 16.36
C ASN A 211 2.25 -4.67 16.85
N ALA A 212 1.15 -4.69 17.61
CA ALA A 212 0.50 -3.47 18.11
C ALA A 212 1.34 -2.66 19.10
N SER A 213 2.38 -3.25 19.72
CA SER A 213 3.31 -2.51 20.57
C SER A 213 4.13 -1.47 19.80
N ASN A 214 4.26 -1.63 18.47
CA ASN A 214 5.03 -0.72 17.62
C ASN A 214 4.23 0.53 17.19
N TYR A 215 2.90 0.47 17.24
CA TYR A 215 2.02 1.49 16.66
C TYR A 215 1.14 2.14 17.72
N GLY A 216 0.99 3.45 17.63
CA GLY A 216 0.06 4.22 18.47
C GLY A 216 -1.37 4.09 17.98
N THR A 217 -1.55 4.11 16.66
CA THR A 217 -2.87 4.13 16.02
C THR A 217 -2.94 3.10 14.89
N LEU A 218 -4.05 2.36 14.84
CA LEU A 218 -4.52 1.63 13.67
C LEU A 218 -5.67 2.42 13.05
N MET A 219 -5.58 2.67 11.76
CA MET A 219 -6.58 3.37 10.97
C MET A 219 -7.13 2.42 9.91
N ILE A 220 -8.46 2.27 9.89
CA ILE A 220 -9.19 1.46 8.91
C ILE A 220 -10.04 2.44 8.12
N ILE A 221 -9.82 2.50 6.81
CA ILE A 221 -10.45 3.48 5.91
C ILE A 221 -11.13 2.73 4.80
N ASP A 222 -12.43 2.92 4.71
CA ASP A 222 -13.29 2.36 3.66
C ASP A 222 -13.03 0.88 3.34
N PRO A 223 -13.08 -0.04 4.33
CA PRO A 223 -12.82 -1.45 4.05
C PRO A 223 -14.01 -2.06 3.30
N GLU A 224 -13.72 -2.82 2.26
CA GLU A 224 -14.73 -3.51 1.45
C GLU A 224 -14.68 -5.04 1.59
N ASP A 225 -13.68 -5.58 2.29
CA ASP A 225 -13.55 -7.02 2.59
C ASP A 225 -14.01 -7.39 4.01
N GLU A 226 -14.20 -8.68 4.27
CA GLU A 226 -14.56 -9.22 5.57
C GLU A 226 -13.36 -9.35 6.52
N PHE A 227 -13.59 -9.20 7.83
CA PHE A 227 -12.58 -9.40 8.86
C PHE A 227 -12.67 -10.80 9.45
N ALA A 228 -11.56 -11.54 9.49
CA ALA A 228 -11.57 -12.87 10.08
C ALA A 228 -11.76 -12.82 11.61
N PRO A 229 -12.40 -13.82 12.24
CA PRO A 229 -12.67 -13.81 13.69
C PRO A 229 -11.41 -13.66 14.57
N ASN A 230 -10.27 -14.17 14.10
CA ASN A 230 -8.98 -14.02 14.76
C ASN A 230 -8.46 -12.56 14.69
N GLU A 231 -8.73 -11.84 13.61
CA GLU A 231 -8.40 -10.42 13.46
C GLU A 231 -9.23 -9.57 14.40
N ILE A 232 -10.56 -9.80 14.45
CA ILE A 232 -11.48 -9.11 15.37
C ILE A 232 -11.01 -9.27 16.81
N LYS A 233 -10.75 -10.52 17.23
CA LYS A 233 -10.24 -10.83 18.58
C LYS A 233 -8.90 -10.14 18.87
N LYS A 234 -8.01 -10.09 17.87
CA LYS A 234 -6.67 -9.51 17.99
C LYS A 234 -6.74 -7.98 18.12
N VAL A 235 -7.53 -7.30 17.29
CA VAL A 235 -7.77 -5.84 17.39
C VAL A 235 -8.38 -5.49 18.73
N HIS A 236 -9.43 -6.18 19.17
CA HIS A 236 -10.04 -5.97 20.48
C HIS A 236 -9.03 -6.11 21.62
N THR A 237 -8.18 -7.14 21.57
CA THR A 237 -7.11 -7.36 22.56
C THR A 237 -6.07 -6.23 22.51
N ASP A 238 -5.67 -5.79 21.33
CA ASP A 238 -4.67 -4.74 21.13
C ASP A 238 -5.14 -3.38 21.65
N VAL A 239 -6.42 -3.04 21.42
CA VAL A 239 -7.02 -1.81 21.95
C VAL A 239 -7.07 -1.85 23.47
N HIS A 240 -7.65 -2.90 24.06
CA HIS A 240 -7.86 -2.96 25.51
C HIS A 240 -6.60 -3.21 26.33
N LYS A 241 -5.69 -4.08 25.86
CA LYS A 241 -4.51 -4.51 26.65
C LYS A 241 -3.23 -3.78 26.27
N ARG A 242 -3.10 -3.31 25.03
CA ARG A 242 -1.87 -2.66 24.52
C ARG A 242 -2.03 -1.16 24.30
N GLY A 243 -3.23 -0.62 24.50
CA GLY A 243 -3.52 0.80 24.32
C GLY A 243 -3.32 1.25 22.88
N LEU A 244 -3.70 0.42 21.92
CA LEU A 244 -3.78 0.79 20.50
C LEU A 244 -5.01 1.69 20.30
N SER A 245 -4.83 2.86 19.70
CA SER A 245 -5.96 3.69 19.27
C SER A 245 -6.51 3.14 17.95
N LEU A 246 -7.83 2.92 17.88
CA LEU A 246 -8.50 2.51 16.66
C LEU A 246 -9.28 3.70 16.09
N VAL A 247 -9.05 4.01 14.82
CA VAL A 247 -9.80 5.02 14.06
C VAL A 247 -10.41 4.35 12.85
N VAL A 248 -11.72 4.44 12.70
CA VAL A 248 -12.45 3.82 11.59
C VAL A 248 -13.18 4.90 10.80
N PHE A 249 -12.94 4.94 9.50
CA PHE A 249 -13.69 5.72 8.53
C PHE A 249 -14.42 4.76 7.61
N ALA A 250 -15.72 4.95 7.45
CA ALA A 250 -16.56 4.12 6.60
C ALA A 250 -17.27 4.98 5.56
N GLY A 251 -17.36 4.47 4.34
CA GLY A 251 -18.17 4.98 3.25
C GLY A 251 -19.67 4.75 3.49
N TRP A 252 -20.47 5.08 2.48
CA TRP A 252 -21.90 4.82 2.52
C TRP A 252 -22.18 3.31 2.36
N PHE A 253 -23.37 2.87 2.75
CA PHE A 253 -23.86 1.52 2.49
C PHE A 253 -25.37 1.54 2.49
N ASN A 254 -25.98 1.10 1.38
CA ASN A 254 -27.43 0.90 1.31
C ASN A 254 -27.76 -0.11 0.21
N ALA A 255 -28.36 -1.24 0.61
CA ALA A 255 -28.65 -2.35 -0.30
C ALA A 255 -29.61 -1.96 -1.44
N SER A 256 -30.61 -1.11 -1.15
CA SER A 256 -31.57 -0.65 -2.17
C SER A 256 -30.92 0.27 -3.20
N VAL A 257 -30.00 1.14 -2.77
CA VAL A 257 -29.25 2.01 -3.69
C VAL A 257 -28.28 1.20 -4.54
N GLN A 258 -27.56 0.24 -3.95
CA GLN A 258 -26.68 -0.67 -4.70
C GLN A 258 -27.45 -1.44 -5.77
N GLU A 259 -28.67 -1.90 -5.48
CA GLU A 259 -29.52 -2.56 -6.46
C GLU A 259 -29.95 -1.62 -7.61
N ALA A 260 -30.24 -0.35 -7.30
CA ALA A 260 -30.61 0.65 -8.30
C ALA A 260 -29.44 1.05 -9.24
N LEU A 261 -28.20 0.85 -8.82
CA LEU A 261 -26.98 1.19 -9.59
C LEU A 261 -26.55 0.12 -10.59
N LYS A 262 -27.33 -0.96 -10.73
CA LYS A 262 -27.10 -1.99 -11.76
C LYS A 262 -27.33 -1.41 -13.15
N PHE A 263 -26.41 -1.64 -14.08
CA PHE A 263 -26.60 -1.24 -15.47
C PHE A 263 -26.15 -2.30 -16.46
N TYR A 264 -26.81 -2.35 -17.61
CA TYR A 264 -26.47 -3.26 -18.69
C TYR A 264 -25.50 -2.57 -19.66
N ASP A 265 -24.30 -3.11 -19.79
CA ASP A 265 -23.33 -2.66 -20.78
C ASP A 265 -23.55 -3.41 -22.09
N ALA A 266 -24.04 -2.69 -23.09
CA ALA A 266 -24.30 -3.23 -24.43
C ALA A 266 -23.01 -3.65 -25.17
N ASN A 267 -21.85 -3.08 -24.84
CA ASN A 267 -20.58 -3.39 -25.50
C ASN A 267 -20.04 -4.75 -25.04
N THR A 268 -20.05 -5.01 -23.73
CA THR A 268 -19.62 -6.29 -23.17
C THR A 268 -20.74 -7.32 -23.06
N LYS A 269 -21.99 -6.90 -23.31
CA LYS A 269 -23.22 -7.68 -23.11
C LYS A 269 -23.35 -8.24 -21.69
N ARG A 270 -22.88 -7.48 -20.70
CA ARG A 270 -22.89 -7.87 -19.28
C ARG A 270 -23.75 -6.93 -18.47
N LEU A 271 -24.46 -7.50 -17.50
CA LEU A 271 -25.06 -6.72 -16.42
C LEU A 271 -23.97 -6.46 -15.39
N TRP A 272 -23.63 -5.20 -15.19
CA TRP A 272 -22.71 -4.78 -14.14
C TRP A 272 -23.50 -4.55 -12.86
N VAL A 273 -23.07 -5.20 -11.80
CA VAL A 273 -23.63 -5.09 -10.44
C VAL A 273 -22.52 -4.58 -9.53
N PRO A 274 -22.78 -3.54 -8.72
CA PRO A 274 -21.80 -3.07 -7.74
C PRO A 274 -21.38 -4.22 -6.83
N ILE A 275 -20.08 -4.45 -6.65
CA ILE A 275 -19.62 -5.43 -5.65
C ILE A 275 -19.85 -4.90 -4.23
N THR A 276 -19.70 -3.59 -4.07
CA THR A 276 -20.02 -2.84 -2.86
C THR A 276 -20.41 -1.43 -3.26
N GLY A 277 -20.96 -0.66 -2.33
CA GLY A 277 -21.37 0.73 -2.52
C GLY A 277 -20.58 1.63 -1.59
N GLY A 278 -19.25 1.53 -1.59
CA GLY A 278 -18.39 2.05 -0.53
C GLY A 278 -17.98 0.93 0.43
N SER A 279 -18.10 1.16 1.73
CA SER A 279 -17.65 0.20 2.76
C SER A 279 -18.56 -1.01 2.93
N ASN A 280 -17.95 -2.13 3.33
CA ASN A 280 -18.64 -3.30 3.86
C ASN A 280 -19.06 -3.05 5.33
N ILE A 281 -20.13 -2.27 5.52
CA ILE A 281 -20.69 -1.93 6.84
C ILE A 281 -21.05 -3.17 7.68
N PRO A 282 -21.64 -4.25 7.14
CA PRO A 282 -21.84 -5.49 7.89
C PRO A 282 -20.54 -6.04 8.50
N ALA A 283 -19.46 -6.16 7.72
CA ALA A 283 -18.17 -6.64 8.23
C ALA A 283 -17.55 -5.69 9.27
N LEU A 284 -17.67 -4.37 9.05
CA LEU A 284 -17.25 -3.37 10.04
C LEU A 284 -18.02 -3.49 11.35
N ASN A 285 -19.31 -3.79 11.28
CA ASN A 285 -20.15 -4.00 12.47
C ASN A 285 -19.71 -5.24 13.25
N ASP A 286 -19.29 -6.31 12.58
CA ASP A 286 -18.73 -7.48 13.25
C ASP A 286 -17.42 -7.12 13.96
N LEU A 287 -16.52 -6.36 13.31
CA LEU A 287 -15.28 -5.85 13.91
C LEU A 287 -15.52 -4.96 15.13
N LEU A 288 -16.54 -4.10 15.06
CA LEU A 288 -16.84 -3.09 16.08
C LEU A 288 -17.79 -3.58 17.19
N SER A 289 -18.48 -4.71 16.97
CA SER A 289 -19.38 -5.32 17.94
C SER A 289 -18.77 -5.54 19.33
N PRO A 290 -17.49 -5.95 19.49
CA PRO A 290 -16.89 -6.13 20.82
C PRO A 290 -16.74 -4.81 21.60
N PHE A 291 -16.76 -3.67 20.89
CA PHE A 291 -16.70 -2.33 21.47
C PHE A 291 -18.09 -1.71 21.68
N ALA A 292 -19.17 -2.46 21.41
CA ALA A 292 -20.56 -1.98 21.43
C ALA A 292 -20.81 -0.79 20.49
N ILE A 293 -20.12 -0.75 19.35
CA ILE A 293 -20.29 0.27 18.30
C ILE A 293 -20.89 -0.41 17.06
N LYS A 294 -21.81 0.29 16.39
CA LYS A 294 -22.44 -0.17 15.15
C LYS A 294 -22.71 1.01 14.21
N PHE A 295 -22.40 0.85 12.94
CA PHE A 295 -22.83 1.72 11.85
C PHE A 295 -24.23 1.35 11.36
N ALA A 296 -24.97 2.36 10.91
CA ALA A 296 -26.27 2.21 10.26
C ALA A 296 -26.12 2.22 8.73
N ASP A 297 -27.20 1.88 8.02
CA ASP A 297 -27.35 1.85 6.56
C ASP A 297 -28.14 3.05 6.00
N ASN A 298 -28.39 4.04 6.85
CA ASN A 298 -29.09 5.26 6.48
C ASN A 298 -28.16 6.25 5.77
N ILE A 299 -28.52 6.66 4.55
CA ILE A 299 -27.84 7.73 3.82
C ILE A 299 -28.51 9.05 4.18
N VAL A 300 -27.75 9.96 4.80
CA VAL A 300 -28.22 11.29 5.19
C VAL A 300 -27.32 12.36 4.57
N GLY A 301 -27.93 13.43 4.03
CA GLY A 301 -27.22 14.58 3.48
C GLY A 301 -27.54 15.84 4.28
N GLY A 302 -26.51 16.63 4.64
CA GLY A 302 -26.69 17.89 5.35
C GLY A 302 -25.39 18.54 5.80
N SER A 303 -25.52 19.71 6.42
CA SER A 303 -24.42 20.32 7.16
C SER A 303 -24.37 19.77 8.58
N PHE A 304 -23.17 19.62 9.11
CA PHE A 304 -22.97 19.15 10.48
C PHE A 304 -21.93 20.00 11.19
N LYS A 305 -22.01 20.01 12.52
CA LYS A 305 -21.07 20.71 13.39
C LYS A 305 -20.58 19.76 14.46
N VAL A 306 -19.27 19.59 14.56
CA VAL A 306 -18.62 18.81 15.63
C VAL A 306 -17.63 19.73 16.34
N GLY A 307 -17.96 20.14 17.57
CA GLY A 307 -17.22 21.19 18.27
C GLY A 307 -17.22 22.49 17.48
N ASP A 308 -16.03 23.04 17.21
CA ASP A 308 -15.85 24.27 16.40
C ASP A 308 -15.67 23.99 14.90
N PHE A 309 -15.61 22.72 14.48
CA PHE A 309 -15.53 22.36 13.07
C PHE A 309 -16.90 22.40 12.40
N TYR A 310 -16.98 23.21 11.34
CA TYR A 310 -18.07 23.20 10.37
C TYR A 310 -17.64 22.41 9.14
N GLY A 311 -18.45 21.42 8.76
CA GLY A 311 -18.26 20.65 7.53
C GLY A 311 -19.58 20.31 6.87
N MET A 312 -19.51 19.85 5.63
CA MET A 312 -20.57 19.05 5.02
C MET A 312 -20.16 17.59 5.21
N CYS A 313 -21.01 16.79 5.86
CA CYS A 313 -20.82 15.34 5.95
C CYS A 313 -22.01 14.67 5.28
N PHE A 314 -21.69 13.56 4.66
CA PHE A 314 -22.62 12.46 4.54
C PHE A 314 -22.20 11.45 5.62
N ASN A 315 -23.16 10.94 6.38
CA ASN A 315 -23.03 9.95 7.47
C ASN A 315 -22.64 10.50 8.86
N ILE A 316 -23.62 10.48 9.78
CA ILE A 316 -23.40 10.57 11.23
C ILE A 316 -23.71 9.20 11.83
N LEU A 317 -22.77 8.66 12.60
CA LEU A 317 -22.99 7.54 13.52
C LEU A 317 -24.09 7.88 14.52
N GLN A 318 -25.15 7.08 14.59
CA GLN A 318 -26.07 7.12 15.71
C GLN A 318 -25.51 6.21 16.81
N SER A 319 -24.86 6.76 17.84
CA SER A 319 -24.57 5.98 19.04
C SER A 319 -25.89 5.69 19.74
N SER A 320 -26.28 4.43 19.86
CA SER A 320 -27.41 4.06 20.71
C SER A 320 -27.00 4.27 22.17
N SER A 321 -27.29 5.45 22.72
CA SER A 321 -27.35 5.63 24.16
C SER A 321 -28.53 4.80 24.65
N ASN A 322 -28.27 3.67 25.29
CA ASN A 322 -29.26 3.01 26.12
C ASN A 322 -29.61 3.97 27.27
N SER A 323 -30.71 4.70 27.12
CA SER A 323 -31.39 5.33 28.24
C SER A 323 -31.97 4.21 29.11
N LEU A 324 -31.26 3.88 30.18
CA LEU A 324 -31.84 3.19 31.33
C LEU A 324 -32.90 4.11 31.95
N HIS A 325 -34.16 3.73 31.78
CA HIS A 325 -35.23 3.99 32.74
C HIS A 325 -36.03 2.72 32.96
#